data_AF-I3RGG8-F1
#
_entry.id   AF-I3RGG8-F1
#
_cell.length_a   1.000
_cell.length_b   1.000
_cell.length_c   1.000
_cell.angle_alpha   90.00
_cell.angle_beta   90.00
_cell.angle_gamma   90.00
#
_symmetry.space_group_name_H-M   'P 1'
#
loop_
_entity.id
_entity.type
_entity.pdbx_description
1 polymer ?
#
loop_
_entity_poly.entity_id
_entity_poly.type
_entity_poly.pdbx_seq_one_letter_code
_entity_poly.pdbx_strand_id
1 'polypeptide(L)'
;MRIKGVVLSYRRSKENQHTNVMIIKPLNINSREEASQLIGRLVIWKSPSGKVLKGKIVRVHGTRGAVRARFEKGLPGQALGDYVEIL
;
A
#
# COMPACT_ATOMS: atom_id res chain seq x y z
N MET A 1 -6.20 -15.54 -2.46
CA MET A 1 -4.77 -15.53 -2.84
C MET A 1 -4.12 -14.35 -2.15
N ARG A 2 -2.98 -14.55 -1.47
CA ARG A 2 -2.24 -13.46 -0.83
C ARG A 2 -1.21 -12.93 -1.81
N ILE A 3 -1.26 -11.63 -2.09
CA ILE A 3 -0.27 -10.97 -2.95
C ILE A 3 0.67 -10.19 -2.05
N LYS A 4 1.97 -10.41 -2.21
CA LYS A 4 2.98 -9.59 -1.54
C LYS A 4 3.15 -8.26 -2.27
N GLY A 5 3.24 -7.19 -1.52
CA GLY A 5 3.59 -5.87 -2.02
C GLY A 5 4.63 -5.20 -1.15
N VAL A 6 5.23 -4.15 -1.67
CA VAL A 6 6.20 -3.31 -0.96
C VAL A 6 5.59 -1.92 -0.76
N VAL A 7 5.74 -1.36 0.43
CA VAL A 7 5.36 0.03 0.70
C VAL A 7 6.46 0.93 0.15
N LEU A 8 6.14 1.73 -0.86
CA LEU A 8 7.12 2.63 -1.48
C LEU A 8 7.25 3.94 -0.70
N SER A 9 6.12 4.61 -0.50
CA SER A 9 6.08 5.94 0.09
C SER A 9 4.68 6.30 0.56
N TYR A 10 4.59 7.35 1.37
CA TYR A 10 3.33 8.04 1.59
C TYR A 10 2.91 8.79 0.35
N ARG A 11 1.60 8.99 0.18
CA ARG A 11 1.13 9.98 -0.79
C ARG A 11 1.64 11.34 -0.33
N ARG A 12 2.47 11.98 -1.13
CA ARG A 12 3.04 13.30 -0.83
C ARG A 12 3.00 14.21 -2.05
N SER A 13 3.00 15.50 -1.80
CA SER A 13 3.48 16.51 -2.74
C SER A 13 4.95 16.82 -2.44
N LYS A 14 5.50 17.85 -3.07
CA LYS A 14 6.87 18.32 -2.79
C LYS A 14 7.06 18.65 -1.31
N GLU A 15 6.07 19.29 -0.69
CA GLU A 15 6.15 19.84 0.66
C GLU A 15 5.21 19.15 1.66
N ASN A 16 4.08 18.62 1.21
CA ASN A 16 3.05 18.04 2.08
C ASN A 16 3.05 16.51 2.02
N GLN A 17 2.86 15.86 3.17
CA GLN A 17 2.76 14.41 3.27
C GLN A 17 1.40 14.00 3.84
N HIS A 18 0.70 13.11 3.14
CA HIS A 18 -0.55 12.52 3.59
C HIS A 18 -0.26 11.13 4.19
N THR A 19 -0.10 11.10 5.51
CA THR A 19 0.27 9.91 6.29
C THR A 19 -0.74 8.77 6.23
N ASN A 20 -2.02 9.08 5.99
CA ASN A 20 -3.10 8.09 5.99
C ASN A 20 -3.17 7.28 4.68
N VAL A 21 -2.46 7.71 3.63
CA VAL A 21 -2.51 7.09 2.31
C VAL A 21 -1.12 6.67 1.87
N MET A 22 -0.97 5.40 1.54
CA MET A 22 0.30 4.79 1.15
C MET A 22 0.27 4.35 -0.29
N ILE A 23 1.42 4.50 -0.94
CA ILE A 23 1.68 3.96 -2.25
C ILE A 23 2.35 2.60 -2.04
N ILE A 24 1.68 1.57 -2.54
CA ILE A 24 2.11 0.19 -2.42
C ILE A 24 2.30 -0.36 -3.83
N LYS A 25 3.40 -1.07 -4.04
CA LYS A 25 3.69 -1.76 -5.30
C LYS A 25 3.57 -3.26 -5.07
N PRO A 26 2.51 -3.91 -5.59
CA PRO A 26 2.45 -5.36 -5.62
C PRO A 26 3.60 -5.90 -6.50
N LEU A 27 4.25 -6.97 -6.06
CA LEU A 27 5.46 -7.51 -6.71
C LEU A 27 5.19 -8.06 -8.12
N ASN A 28 4.04 -8.72 -8.31
CA ASN A 28 3.73 -9.43 -9.54
C ASN A 28 2.83 -8.66 -10.52
N ILE A 29 2.55 -7.37 -10.25
CA ILE A 29 1.60 -6.59 -11.05
C ILE A 29 2.32 -5.38 -11.61
N ASN A 30 2.40 -5.30 -12.94
CA ASN A 30 3.11 -4.23 -13.64
C ASN A 30 2.19 -3.33 -14.48
N SER A 31 0.97 -3.78 -14.76
CA SER A 31 -0.03 -3.04 -15.52
C SER A 31 -1.02 -2.34 -14.60
N ARG A 32 -1.65 -1.26 -15.10
CA ARG A 32 -2.68 -0.52 -14.36
C ARG A 32 -3.98 -1.32 -14.29
N GLU A 33 -4.24 -2.10 -15.32
CA GLU A 33 -5.42 -2.91 -15.54
C GLU A 33 -5.48 -4.02 -14.48
N GLU A 34 -4.38 -4.75 -14.29
CA GLU A 34 -4.25 -5.76 -13.22
C GLU A 34 -4.34 -5.13 -11.83
N ALA A 35 -3.69 -3.97 -11.62
CA ALA A 35 -3.74 -3.28 -10.34
C ALA A 35 -5.16 -2.80 -9.98
N SER A 36 -6.01 -2.54 -10.98
CA SER A 36 -7.40 -2.12 -10.77
C SER A 36 -8.25 -3.24 -10.17
N GLN A 37 -7.92 -4.51 -10.43
CA GLN A 37 -8.57 -5.67 -9.82
C GLN A 37 -8.29 -5.81 -8.32
N LEU A 38 -7.29 -5.09 -7.81
CA LEU A 38 -6.97 -5.06 -6.38
C LEU A 38 -7.75 -3.99 -5.61
N ILE A 39 -8.52 -3.14 -6.30
CA ILE A 39 -9.31 -2.11 -5.63
C ILE A 39 -10.32 -2.80 -4.70
N GLY A 40 -10.42 -2.29 -3.47
CA GLY A 40 -11.31 -2.83 -2.44
C GLY A 40 -10.70 -3.93 -1.57
N ARG A 41 -9.56 -4.51 -1.97
CA ARG A 41 -8.85 -5.53 -1.19
C ARG A 41 -8.25 -4.97 0.10
N LEU A 42 -8.12 -5.85 1.08
CA LEU A 42 -7.53 -5.54 2.38
C LEU A 42 -6.01 -5.62 2.27
N VAL A 43 -5.32 -4.67 2.92
CA VAL A 43 -3.87 -4.65 3.04
C VAL A 43 -3.53 -4.82 4.50
N ILE A 44 -2.60 -5.72 4.78
CA ILE A 44 -2.10 -6.02 6.11
C ILE A 44 -0.61 -5.73 6.15
N TRP A 45 -0.22 -4.85 7.07
CA TRP A 45 1.17 -4.67 7.47
C TRP A 45 1.36 -5.22 8.89
N LYS A 46 2.48 -5.90 9.12
CA LYS A 46 2.84 -6.43 10.44
C LYS A 46 4.07 -5.66 10.92
N SER A 47 3.96 -5.01 12.07
CA SER A 47 5.10 -4.35 12.68
C SER A 47 6.11 -5.38 13.20
N PRO A 48 7.38 -4.98 13.37
CA PRO A 48 8.38 -5.82 14.05
C PRO A 48 7.95 -6.24 15.46
N SER A 49 7.15 -5.40 16.13
CA SER A 49 6.57 -5.64 17.45
C SER A 49 5.29 -6.50 17.42
N GLY A 50 4.88 -7.04 16.27
CA GLY A 50 3.73 -7.93 16.12
C GLY A 50 2.37 -7.23 16.00
N LYS A 51 2.31 -5.89 15.95
CA LYS A 51 1.06 -5.17 15.73
C LYS A 51 0.64 -5.29 14.27
N VAL A 52 -0.63 -5.61 14.06
CA VAL A 52 -1.21 -5.76 12.72
C VAL A 52 -1.98 -4.50 12.38
N LEU A 53 -1.50 -3.75 11.38
CA LEU A 53 -2.20 -2.59 10.83
C LEU A 53 -2.93 -3.00 9.56
N LYS A 54 -4.22 -2.69 9.50
CA LYS A 54 -5.10 -3.02 8.38
C LYS A 54 -5.42 -1.75 7.60
N GLY A 55 -5.43 -1.88 6.29
CA GLY A 55 -5.83 -0.83 5.35
C GLY A 55 -6.65 -1.41 4.21
N LYS A 56 -7.16 -0.55 3.36
CA LYS A 56 -7.93 -0.92 2.17
C LYS A 56 -7.36 -0.25 0.94
N ILE A 57 -7.27 -0.98 -0.17
CA ILE A 57 -6.89 -0.41 -1.46
C ILE A 57 -8.06 0.43 -1.98
N VAL A 58 -7.82 1.71 -2.22
CA VAL A 58 -8.86 2.66 -2.64
C VAL A 58 -8.76 2.97 -4.13
N ARG A 59 -7.56 3.05 -4.68
CA ARG A 59 -7.35 3.46 -6.08
C ARG A 59 -6.01 2.98 -6.59
N VAL A 60 -5.88 2.76 -7.89
CA VAL A 60 -4.57 2.61 -8.55
C VAL A 60 -3.74 3.90 -8.52
N HIS A 61 -2.42 3.75 -8.59
CA HIS A 61 -1.45 4.82 -8.62
C HIS A 61 -0.52 4.69 -9.84
N GLY A 62 -0.50 5.73 -10.68
CA GLY A 62 0.32 5.76 -11.89
C GLY A 62 -0.11 4.72 -12.93
N THR A 63 0.85 4.31 -13.76
CA THR A 63 0.68 3.34 -14.85
C THR A 63 1.39 2.01 -14.59
N ARG A 64 2.44 2.02 -13.76
CA ARG A 64 3.28 0.83 -13.48
C ARG A 64 2.70 -0.09 -12.41
N GLY A 65 1.37 -0.22 -12.32
CA GLY A 65 0.72 -1.17 -11.41
C GLY A 65 0.86 -0.89 -9.90
N ALA A 66 1.21 0.32 -9.49
CA ALA A 66 1.16 0.68 -8.07
C ALA A 66 -0.28 0.99 -7.64
N VAL A 67 -0.54 0.90 -6.33
CA VAL A 67 -1.87 1.11 -5.73
C VAL A 67 -1.78 2.04 -4.53
N ARG A 68 -2.89 2.73 -4.23
CA ARG A 68 -3.07 3.55 -3.04
C ARG A 68 -3.88 2.77 -2.02
N ALA A 69 -3.28 2.52 -0.87
CA ALA A 69 -3.96 1.97 0.29
C ALA A 69 -4.21 3.06 1.34
N ARG A 70 -5.43 3.11 1.87
CA ARG A 70 -5.78 3.97 3.00
C ARG A 70 -5.79 3.14 4.27
N PHE A 71 -5.09 3.62 5.29
CA PHE A 71 -5.08 3.07 6.63
C PHE A 71 -5.78 4.05 7.56
N GLU A 72 -6.43 3.55 8.61
CA GLU A 72 -7.19 4.39 9.56
C GLU A 72 -6.27 5.36 10.32
N LYS A 73 -5.17 4.83 10.89
CA LYS A 73 -4.18 5.61 11.64
C LYS A 73 -2.89 5.89 10.84
N GLY A 74 -2.83 5.48 9.57
CA GLY A 74 -1.58 5.44 8.81
C GLY A 74 -0.65 4.30 9.27
N LEU A 75 0.47 4.15 8.57
CA LEU A 75 1.61 3.32 8.98
C LEU A 75 2.74 4.27 9.42
N PRO A 76 3.61 3.83 10.34
CA PRO A 76 4.75 4.62 10.76
C PRO A 76 5.86 4.57 9.69
N GLY A 77 6.82 5.51 9.74
CA GLY A 77 7.84 5.67 8.70
C GLY A 77 8.74 4.43 8.53
N GLN A 78 8.84 3.61 9.57
CA GLN A 78 9.54 2.33 9.59
C GLN A 78 8.90 1.30 8.63
N ALA A 79 7.64 1.48 8.22
CA ALA A 79 6.98 0.61 7.25
C ALA A 79 7.43 0.87 5.80
N LEU A 80 8.13 1.97 5.53
CA LEU A 80 8.63 2.27 4.19
C LEU A 80 9.72 1.27 3.78
N GLY A 81 9.57 0.69 2.59
CA GLY A 81 10.44 -0.37 2.09
C GLY A 81 10.10 -1.77 2.63
N ASP A 82 9.14 -1.88 3.55
CA ASP A 82 8.73 -3.15 4.13
C ASP A 82 7.62 -3.84 3.31
N TYR A 83 7.44 -5.13 3.57
CA TYR A 83 6.46 -5.97 2.89
C TYR A 83 5.08 -5.87 3.53
N VAL A 84 4.07 -5.92 2.66
CA VAL A 84 2.66 -6.01 3.03
C VAL A 84 1.99 -7.19 2.34
N GLU A 85 0.96 -7.71 2.98
CA GLU A 85 0.09 -8.73 2.41
C GLU A 85 -1.22 -8.10 1.93
N ILE A 86 -1.56 -8.32 0.65
CA ILE A 86 -2.83 -7.92 0.06
C ILE A 86 -3.72 -9.18 0.00
N LEU A 87 -4.91 -9.09 0.60
CA LEU A 87 -5.92 -10.14 0.69
C LEU A 87 -7.02 -9.98 -0.35
#